data_AF-A0A534UU97-F1
#
_entry.id   AF-A0A534UU97-F1
#
_cell.length_a   1.000
_cell.length_b   1.000
_cell.length_c   1.000
_cell.angle_alpha   90.00
_cell.angle_beta   90.00
_cell.angle_gamma   90.00
#
_symmetry.space_group_name_H-M   'P 1'
#
loop_
_entity.id
_entity.type
_entity.pdbx_description
1 polymer ?
#
loop_
_entity_poly.entity_id
_entity_poly.type
_entity_poly.pdbx_seq_one_letter_code
_entity_poly.pdbx_strand_id
1 'polypeptide(L)'
;MWQASVVFSRRLPHVVTRKDLALLIAPTYAASANVDFDEAHERMERAVESDGVSGHLYAGLSAALHERKGSRTTEDALIDDLSAGVQKRRSRVKAAALTPALSAVMVMLNVELGYAPEMMRGALENPKGKALLEDGLRALGAHLLKELVK
;
A
#
# COMPACT_ATOMS: atom_id res chain seq x y z
N MET A 1 -1.50 6.22 -19.29
CA MET A 1 -2.19 4.95 -18.95
C MET A 1 -1.16 4.07 -18.25
N TRP A 2 -1.33 3.82 -16.96
CA TRP A 2 -0.36 3.08 -16.15
C TRP A 2 -0.69 1.59 -16.30
N GLN A 3 0.30 0.78 -16.70
CA GLN A 3 0.09 -0.63 -17.05
C GLN A 3 -0.37 -1.46 -15.84
N ALA A 4 -1.27 -2.42 -16.08
CA ALA A 4 -1.69 -3.39 -15.09
C ALA A 4 -0.47 -4.19 -14.59
N SER A 5 -0.04 -3.92 -13.35
CA SER A 5 1.05 -4.66 -12.72
C SER A 5 0.65 -6.11 -12.48
N VAL A 6 1.61 -7.02 -12.65
CA VAL A 6 1.47 -8.45 -12.37
C VAL A 6 1.08 -8.63 -10.89
N VAL A 7 -0.14 -9.11 -10.65
CA VAL A 7 -0.62 -9.40 -9.29
C VAL A 7 -0.07 -10.76 -8.86
N PHE A 8 0.54 -10.83 -7.67
CA PHE A 8 1.14 -12.06 -7.13
C PHE A 8 0.15 -13.24 -7.12
N SER A 9 -1.12 -12.96 -6.82
CA SER A 9 -2.22 -13.92 -6.90
C SER A 9 -3.51 -13.21 -7.25
N ARG A 10 -4.33 -13.82 -8.11
CA ARG A 10 -5.69 -13.32 -8.41
C ARG A 10 -6.58 -13.25 -7.16
N ARG A 11 -6.25 -13.99 -6.10
CA ARG A 11 -6.96 -13.99 -4.82
C ARG A 11 -6.66 -12.74 -3.98
N LEU A 12 -5.58 -11.99 -4.28
CA LEU A 12 -5.08 -10.93 -3.41
C LEU A 12 -6.14 -9.85 -3.09
N PRO A 13 -6.91 -9.29 -4.05
CA PRO A 13 -7.94 -8.30 -3.76
C PRO A 13 -9.15 -8.84 -2.96
N HIS A 14 -9.30 -10.16 -2.90
CA HIS A 14 -10.33 -10.82 -2.08
C HIS A 14 -9.83 -11.13 -0.67
N VAL A 15 -8.51 -11.27 -0.50
CA VAL A 15 -7.86 -11.53 0.80
C VAL A 15 -7.57 -10.25 1.56
N VAL A 16 -7.07 -9.24 0.85
CA VAL A 16 -6.94 -7.88 1.35
C VAL A 16 -7.92 -7.05 0.56
N THR A 17 -9.08 -6.76 1.14
CA THR A 17 -10.09 -5.94 0.45
C THR A 17 -9.63 -4.49 0.40
N ARG A 18 -10.29 -3.65 -0.41
CA ARG A 18 -10.03 -2.20 -0.41
C ARG A 18 -10.23 -1.58 0.99
N LYS A 19 -11.26 -2.04 1.73
CA LYS A 19 -11.49 -1.60 3.11
C LYS A 19 -10.36 -2.01 4.04
N ASP A 20 -9.80 -3.22 3.85
CA ASP A 20 -8.62 -3.63 4.60
C ASP A 20 -7.42 -2.76 4.22
N LEU A 21 -7.18 -2.47 2.93
CA LEU A 21 -6.12 -1.55 2.51
C LEU A 21 -6.24 -0.18 3.18
N ALA A 22 -7.44 0.40 3.20
CA ALA A 22 -7.67 1.68 3.84
C ALA A 22 -7.27 1.65 5.33
N LEU A 23 -7.75 0.64 6.06
CA LEU A 23 -7.44 0.43 7.47
C LEU A 23 -5.94 0.20 7.73
N LEU A 24 -5.28 -0.56 6.87
CA LEU A 24 -3.87 -0.92 7.00
C LEU A 24 -2.93 0.27 6.76
N ILE A 25 -3.30 1.19 5.86
CA ILE A 25 -2.48 2.33 5.47
C ILE A 25 -2.74 3.53 6.37
N ALA A 26 -3.94 3.65 6.94
CA ALA A 26 -4.36 4.77 7.79
C ALA A 26 -3.34 5.16 8.88
N PRO A 27 -2.70 4.25 9.63
CA PRO A 27 -1.70 4.63 10.63
C PRO A 27 -0.48 5.35 10.02
N THR A 28 -0.02 4.91 8.86
CA THR A 28 1.11 5.53 8.15
C THR A 28 0.73 6.89 7.60
N TYR A 29 -0.49 7.00 7.05
CA TYR A 29 -1.00 8.27 6.56
C TYR A 29 -1.21 9.28 7.70
N ALA A 30 -1.83 8.86 8.82
CA ALA A 30 -2.00 9.68 10.02
C ALA A 30 -0.67 10.27 10.50
N ALA A 31 0.36 9.43 10.61
CA ALA A 31 1.71 9.87 10.98
C ALA A 31 2.33 10.84 9.97
N SER A 32 2.10 10.63 8.68
CA SER A 32 2.63 11.51 7.62
C SER A 32 1.92 12.86 7.53
N ALA A 33 0.60 12.88 7.66
CA ALA A 33 -0.23 14.06 7.51
C ALA A 33 -0.44 14.80 8.84
N ASN A 34 0.03 14.22 9.96
CA ASN A 34 -0.16 14.73 11.32
C ASN A 34 -1.65 14.99 11.63
N VAL A 35 -2.48 13.99 11.31
CA VAL A 35 -3.92 13.94 11.59
C VAL A 35 -4.23 12.74 12.48
N ASP A 36 -5.40 12.73 13.11
CA ASP A 36 -5.83 11.56 13.88
C ASP A 36 -6.18 10.36 12.97
N PHE A 37 -6.34 9.19 13.61
CA PHE A 37 -6.59 7.95 12.90
C PHE A 37 -7.94 7.92 12.18
N ASP A 38 -8.99 8.49 12.78
CA ASP A 38 -10.33 8.42 12.23
C ASP A 38 -10.40 9.26 10.94
N GLU A 39 -9.86 10.48 10.99
CA GLU A 39 -9.71 11.32 9.81
C GLU A 39 -8.81 10.67 8.73
N ALA A 40 -7.69 10.08 9.13
CA ALA A 40 -6.81 9.37 8.19
C ALA A 40 -7.54 8.18 7.54
N HIS A 41 -8.32 7.42 8.30
CA HIS A 41 -9.03 6.26 7.81
C HIS A 41 -10.13 6.65 6.82
N GLU A 42 -10.95 7.66 7.12
CA GLU A 42 -11.95 8.19 6.18
C GLU A 42 -11.32 8.68 4.88
N ARG A 43 -10.15 9.34 4.96
CA ARG A 43 -9.38 9.75 3.79
C ARG A 43 -8.88 8.53 3.00
N MET A 44 -8.38 7.49 3.67
CA MET A 44 -7.92 6.29 2.99
C MET A 44 -9.06 5.49 2.36
N GLU A 45 -10.25 5.46 2.97
CA GLU A 45 -11.44 4.84 2.36
C GLU A 45 -11.78 5.51 1.02
N ARG A 46 -11.73 6.84 0.95
CA ARG A 46 -11.91 7.57 -0.32
C ARG A 46 -10.78 7.30 -1.32
N ALA A 47 -9.53 7.29 -0.86
CA ALA A 47 -8.38 7.10 -1.75
C ALA A 47 -8.40 5.73 -2.45
N VAL A 48 -8.79 4.66 -1.75
CA VAL A 48 -8.83 3.30 -2.31
C VAL A 48 -10.00 3.07 -3.27
N GLU A 49 -10.99 3.98 -3.34
CA GLU A 49 -12.03 3.92 -4.36
C GLU A 49 -11.46 4.11 -5.77
N SER A 50 -10.37 4.87 -5.89
CA SER A 50 -9.63 5.03 -7.15
C SER A 50 -8.96 3.72 -7.57
N ASP A 51 -9.31 3.24 -8.76
CA ASP A 51 -8.71 2.04 -9.36
C ASP A 51 -7.20 2.20 -9.57
N GLY A 52 -6.74 3.42 -9.85
CA GLY A 52 -5.31 3.73 -9.98
C GLY A 52 -4.57 3.54 -8.66
N VAL A 53 -5.04 4.19 -7.59
CA VAL A 53 -4.43 4.07 -6.25
C VAL A 53 -4.50 2.63 -5.76
N SER A 54 -5.66 1.98 -5.83
CA SER A 54 -5.80 0.57 -5.46
C SER A 54 -4.83 -0.32 -6.24
N GLY A 55 -4.73 -0.13 -7.56
CA GLY A 55 -3.81 -0.87 -8.42
C GLY A 55 -2.35 -0.74 -7.97
N HIS A 56 -1.91 0.48 -7.63
CA HIS A 56 -0.56 0.73 -7.11
C HIS A 56 -0.30 0.07 -5.76
N LEU A 57 -1.25 0.16 -4.83
CA LEU A 57 -1.14 -0.46 -3.52
C LEU A 57 -1.07 -1.99 -3.61
N TYR A 58 -1.91 -2.60 -4.46
CA TYR A 58 -1.85 -4.05 -4.70
C TYR A 58 -0.57 -4.48 -5.43
N ALA A 59 -0.03 -3.64 -6.31
CA ALA A 59 1.24 -3.90 -6.96
C ALA A 59 2.39 -3.90 -5.95
N GLY A 60 2.43 -2.92 -5.03
CA GLY A 60 3.41 -2.85 -3.94
C GLY A 60 3.34 -4.07 -3.01
N LEU A 61 2.12 -4.47 -2.63
CA LEU A 61 1.92 -5.67 -1.82
C LEU A 61 2.31 -6.95 -2.56
N SER A 62 2.02 -7.04 -3.87
CA SER A 62 2.41 -8.17 -4.72
C SER A 62 3.94 -8.28 -4.85
N ALA A 63 4.64 -7.16 -5.04
CA ALA A 63 6.10 -7.13 -5.08
C ALA A 63 6.70 -7.63 -3.77
N ALA A 64 6.17 -7.18 -2.63
CA ALA A 64 6.62 -7.64 -1.32
C ALA A 64 6.34 -9.14 -1.09
N LEU A 65 5.23 -9.68 -1.60
CA LEU A 65 4.93 -11.12 -1.55
C LEU A 65 5.90 -11.93 -2.41
N HIS A 66 6.23 -11.45 -3.61
CA HIS A 66 7.25 -12.07 -4.47
C HIS A 66 8.61 -12.11 -3.78
N GLU A 67 9.01 -11.04 -3.10
CA GLU A 67 10.27 -10.99 -2.35
C GLU A 67 10.28 -11.91 -1.13
N ARG A 68 9.13 -12.07 -0.46
CA ARG A 68 8.98 -12.97 0.69
C ARG A 68 8.93 -14.44 0.29
N LYS A 69 8.53 -14.76 -0.95
CA LYS A 69 8.43 -16.13 -1.46
C LYS A 69 9.82 -16.76 -1.58
N GLY A 70 10.20 -17.53 -0.56
CA GLY A 70 11.40 -18.37 -0.58
C GLY A 70 11.23 -19.64 -1.42
N SER A 71 12.33 -20.37 -1.61
CA SER A 71 12.35 -21.65 -2.36
C SER A 71 11.48 -22.76 -1.75
N ARG A 72 11.07 -22.61 -0.49
CA ARG A 72 10.29 -23.60 0.27
C ARG A 72 8.85 -23.18 0.55
N THR A 73 8.43 -21.99 0.09
CA THR A 73 7.10 -21.45 0.39
C THR A 73 6.33 -21.25 -0.90
N THR A 74 5.14 -21.82 -0.97
CA THR A 74 4.26 -21.68 -2.15
C THR A 74 3.50 -20.36 -2.10
N GLU A 75 2.98 -19.94 -3.25
CA GLU A 75 2.15 -18.73 -3.35
C GLU A 75 0.87 -18.88 -2.54
N ASP A 76 0.21 -20.04 -2.61
CA ASP A 76 -1.00 -20.31 -1.85
C ASP A 76 -0.76 -20.26 -0.33
N ALA A 77 0.34 -20.84 0.15
CA ALA A 77 0.68 -20.79 1.57
C ALA A 77 0.86 -19.34 2.06
N LEU A 78 1.56 -18.50 1.28
CA LEU A 78 1.72 -17.07 1.63
C LEU A 78 0.40 -16.30 1.61
N ILE A 79 -0.49 -16.61 0.66
CA ILE A 79 -1.81 -15.98 0.58
C ILE A 79 -2.69 -16.39 1.76
N ASP A 80 -2.63 -17.65 2.18
CA ASP A 80 -3.39 -18.14 3.34
C ASP A 80 -2.84 -17.54 4.64
N ASP A 81 -1.52 -17.44 4.80
CA ASP A 81 -0.87 -16.75 5.91
C ASP A 81 -1.24 -15.26 5.97
N LEU A 82 -1.25 -14.59 4.82
CA LEU A 82 -1.68 -13.20 4.70
C LEU A 82 -3.14 -13.03 5.13
N SER A 83 -4.03 -13.91 4.66
CA SER A 83 -5.45 -13.90 5.03
C SER A 83 -5.64 -14.04 6.54
N ALA A 84 -4.98 -15.01 7.16
CA ALA A 84 -5.01 -15.18 8.61
C ALA A 84 -4.43 -13.96 9.35
N GLY A 85 -3.36 -13.38 8.81
CA GLY A 85 -2.73 -12.15 9.32
C GLY A 85 -3.69 -10.96 9.32
N VAL A 86 -4.36 -10.70 8.20
CA VAL A 86 -5.35 -9.62 8.04
C VAL A 86 -6.47 -9.79 9.05
N GLN A 87 -7.09 -10.97 9.13
CA GLN A 87 -8.19 -11.23 10.06
C GLN A 87 -7.81 -10.98 11.53
N LYS A 88 -6.57 -11.31 11.91
CA LYS A 88 -6.10 -11.21 13.29
C LYS A 88 -5.51 -9.85 13.66
N ARG A 89 -4.93 -9.11 12.71
CA ARG A 89 -4.01 -8.00 13.00
C ARG A 89 -4.31 -6.69 12.27
N ARG A 90 -5.24 -6.64 11.31
CA ARG A 90 -5.48 -5.43 10.50
C ARG A 90 -5.69 -4.14 11.31
N SER A 91 -6.34 -4.22 12.47
CA SER A 91 -6.60 -3.07 13.36
C SER A 91 -5.44 -2.70 14.29
N ARG A 92 -4.32 -3.44 14.23
CA ARG A 92 -3.15 -3.27 15.12
C ARG A 92 -1.87 -2.95 14.35
N VAL A 93 -1.97 -2.76 13.04
CA VAL A 93 -0.82 -2.40 12.20
C VAL A 93 -0.27 -1.06 12.63
N LYS A 94 1.04 -0.99 12.80
CA LYS A 94 1.73 0.24 13.16
C LYS A 94 2.08 1.06 11.92
N ALA A 95 2.23 2.37 12.11
CA ALA A 95 2.75 3.25 11.07
C ALA A 95 4.13 2.78 10.57
N ALA A 96 4.34 2.83 9.26
CA ALA A 96 5.66 2.67 8.68
C ALA A 96 6.52 3.91 8.99
N ALA A 97 7.83 3.72 9.15
CA ALA A 97 8.76 4.84 9.33
C ALA A 97 8.81 5.68 8.05
N LEU A 98 8.64 7.00 8.15
CA LEU A 98 8.64 7.87 6.98
C LEU A 98 10.05 7.96 6.37
N THR A 99 10.18 7.41 5.17
CA THR A 99 11.37 7.52 4.32
C THR A 99 11.02 8.35 3.08
N PRO A 100 12.00 8.87 2.32
CA PRO A 100 11.72 9.59 1.07
C PRO A 100 10.83 8.79 0.09
N ALA A 101 11.01 7.47 0.04
CA ALA A 101 10.21 6.59 -0.80
C ALA A 101 8.76 6.48 -0.30
N LEU A 102 8.55 6.32 1.01
CA LEU A 102 7.20 6.31 1.59
C LEU A 102 6.50 7.68 1.47
N SER A 103 7.25 8.77 1.58
CA SER A 103 6.72 10.12 1.32
C SER A 103 6.18 10.26 -0.10
N ALA A 104 6.81 9.62 -1.11
CA ALA A 104 6.29 9.62 -2.47
C ALA A 104 4.91 8.94 -2.56
N VAL A 105 4.71 7.85 -1.81
CA VAL A 105 3.38 7.19 -1.71
C VAL A 105 2.36 8.11 -1.03
N MET A 106 2.75 8.82 0.04
CA MET A 106 1.86 9.77 0.70
C MET A 106 1.50 10.95 -0.22
N VAL A 107 2.43 11.42 -1.04
CA VAL A 107 2.16 12.44 -2.07
C VAL A 107 1.17 11.92 -3.11
N MET A 108 1.34 10.68 -3.60
CA MET A 108 0.38 10.06 -4.53
C MET A 108 -1.04 10.03 -3.91
N LEU A 109 -1.16 9.61 -2.65
CA LEU A 109 -2.45 9.59 -1.95
C LEU A 109 -3.05 11.00 -1.78
N ASN A 110 -2.23 11.99 -1.42
CA ASN A 110 -2.69 13.36 -1.28
C ASN A 110 -3.10 14.00 -2.61
N VAL A 111 -2.42 13.67 -3.71
CA VAL A 111 -2.79 14.10 -5.05
C VAL A 111 -4.16 13.50 -5.43
N GLU A 112 -4.37 12.20 -5.18
CA GLU A 112 -5.65 11.56 -5.47
C GLU A 112 -6.80 12.16 -4.65
N LEU A 113 -6.52 12.49 -3.38
CA LEU A 113 -7.50 13.10 -2.47
C LEU A 113 -7.75 14.59 -2.71
N GLY A 114 -7.00 15.23 -3.63
CA GLY A 114 -7.08 16.66 -3.88
C GLY A 114 -6.46 17.53 -2.79
N TYR A 115 -5.67 16.95 -1.88
CA TYR A 115 -4.94 17.68 -0.82
C TYR A 115 -3.54 18.16 -1.27
N ALA A 116 -3.01 17.62 -2.36
CA ALA A 116 -1.76 18.08 -2.97
C ALA A 116 -2.00 18.72 -4.34
N PRO A 117 -1.22 19.75 -4.74
CA PRO A 117 -1.32 20.35 -6.05
C PRO A 117 -1.06 19.34 -7.18
N GLU A 118 -1.77 19.48 -8.30
CA GLU A 118 -1.58 18.65 -9.50
C GLU A 118 -0.14 18.68 -10.05
N MET A 119 0.62 19.75 -9.78
CA MET A 119 2.05 19.83 -10.13
C MET A 119 2.87 18.70 -9.49
N MET A 120 2.47 18.21 -8.31
CA MET A 120 3.12 17.07 -7.66
C MET A 120 2.84 15.74 -8.39
N ARG A 121 1.72 15.63 -9.12
CA ARG A 121 1.47 14.49 -10.01
C ARG A 121 2.56 14.40 -11.09
N GLY A 122 2.87 15.53 -11.73
CA GLY A 122 3.95 15.60 -12.72
C GLY A 122 5.33 15.24 -12.15
N ALA A 123 5.59 15.56 -10.88
CA ALA A 123 6.81 15.15 -10.20
C ALA A 123 6.91 13.63 -9.96
N LEU A 124 5.77 12.94 -9.79
CA LEU A 124 5.71 11.48 -9.69
C LEU A 124 5.75 10.79 -11.06
N GLU A 125 5.38 11.48 -12.14
CA GLU A 125 5.30 10.89 -13.48
C GLU A 125 6.63 10.85 -14.25
N ASN A 126 7.62 11.64 -13.84
CA ASN A 126 8.97 11.56 -14.41
C ASN A 126 9.69 10.25 -13.97
N PRO A 127 10.74 9.81 -14.70
CA PRO A 127 11.39 8.53 -14.42
C PRO A 127 11.92 8.37 -12.98
N LYS A 128 12.46 9.44 -12.39
CA LYS A 128 12.98 9.41 -11.02
C LYS A 128 11.86 9.32 -9.99
N GLY A 129 10.78 10.08 -10.21
CA GLY A 129 9.58 10.05 -9.38
C GLY A 129 8.89 8.69 -9.41
N LYS A 130 8.77 8.09 -10.60
CA LYS A 130 8.22 6.73 -10.77
C LYS A 130 9.03 5.68 -10.01
N ALA A 131 10.35 5.68 -10.18
CA ALA A 131 11.23 4.75 -9.46
C ALA A 131 11.09 4.93 -7.93
N LEU A 132 11.07 6.17 -7.45
CA LEU A 132 10.91 6.46 -6.02
C LEU A 132 9.54 6.01 -5.49
N LEU A 133 8.47 6.20 -6.27
CA LEU A 133 7.13 5.75 -5.92
C LEU A 133 7.04 4.22 -5.90
N GLU A 134 7.62 3.53 -6.89
CA GLU A 134 7.69 2.07 -6.92
C GLU A 134 8.45 1.50 -5.71
N ASP A 135 9.59 2.11 -5.36
CA ASP A 135 10.34 1.75 -4.15
C ASP A 135 9.50 1.99 -2.89
N GLY A 136 8.74 3.08 -2.85
CA GLY A 136 7.84 3.41 -1.75
C GLY A 136 6.70 2.41 -1.60
N LEU A 137 6.06 2.03 -2.70
CA LEU A 137 4.99 1.03 -2.73
C LEU A 137 5.49 -0.35 -2.29
N ARG A 138 6.69 -0.75 -2.75
CA ARG A 138 7.36 -1.98 -2.30
C ARG A 138 7.67 -1.93 -0.80
N ALA A 139 8.24 -0.83 -0.32
CA ALA A 139 8.56 -0.65 1.10
C ALA A 139 7.30 -0.68 1.98
N LEU A 140 6.21 -0.04 1.53
CA LEU A 140 4.91 -0.09 2.20
C LEU A 140 4.37 -1.52 2.24
N GLY A 141 4.37 -2.23 1.10
CA GLY A 141 3.96 -3.62 1.02
C GLY A 141 4.75 -4.53 1.97
N ALA A 142 6.08 -4.39 2.01
CA ALA A 142 6.96 -5.16 2.89
C ALA A 142 6.68 -4.88 4.37
N HIS A 143 6.45 -3.62 4.73
CA HIS A 143 6.04 -3.25 6.09
C HIS A 143 4.71 -3.90 6.48
N LEU A 144 3.70 -3.82 5.61
CA LEU A 144 2.40 -4.45 5.87
C LEU A 144 2.52 -5.97 6.03
N LEU A 145 3.29 -6.64 5.17
CA LEU A 145 3.53 -8.08 5.30
C LEU A 145 4.23 -8.44 6.61
N LYS A 146 5.20 -7.63 7.06
CA LYS A 146 5.89 -7.85 8.34
C LYS A 146 4.93 -7.73 9.53
N GLU A 147 4.00 -6.79 9.48
CA GLU A 147 3.02 -6.58 10.56
C GLU A 147 1.92 -7.66 10.56
N LEU A 148 1.53 -8.15 9.38
CA LEU A 148 0.44 -9.11 9.21
C LEU A 148 0.89 -10.57 9.33
N VAL A 149 2.03 -10.92 8.72
CA VAL A 149 2.54 -12.28 8.65
C VAL A 149 3.86 -12.34 9.42
N LYS A 150 3.83 -13.02 10.57
CA LYS A 150 5.02 -13.25 11.41
C LYS A 150 5.72 -14.53 10.99
#